data_AF-F2L6E7-F1
#
_entry.id   AF-F2L6E7-F1
#
_cell.length_a   1.000
_cell.length_b   1.000
_cell.length_c   1.000
_cell.angle_alpha   90.00
_cell.angle_beta   90.00
_cell.angle_gamma   90.00
#
_symmetry.space_group_name_H-M   'P 1'
#
loop_
_entity.id
_entity.type
_entity.pdbx_description
1 polymer ?
#
loop_
_entity_poly.entity_id
_entity_poly.type
_entity_poly.pdbx_seq_one_letter_code
_entity_poly.pdbx_strand_id
1 'polypeptide(L)'
;MDAAELEYRALLSLIYAEAAADLDDVSVVYEDTPSCISLASALAALLMARGKKVSAAPASRLEGPVDSAFIVMGPYRDGLADAVASILPLVKKVAVLHTPAYFAVEELDDFPKLVEGKEVRYAVREEPGEITFYKVRASGGRVEKSEIAKRRLTAAESRIVRRYEASVEPP
;
A
#
# COMPACT_ATOMS: atom_id res chain seq x y z
N MET A 1 16.74 -10.02 1.23
CA MET A 1 16.00 -9.49 2.38
C MET A 1 16.70 -9.93 3.64
N ASP A 2 17.15 -8.97 4.44
CA ASP A 2 17.77 -9.21 5.75
C ASP A 2 16.71 -9.23 6.88
N ALA A 3 17.15 -9.40 8.12
CA ALA A 3 16.26 -9.42 9.28
C ALA A 3 15.59 -8.05 9.54
N ALA A 4 16.28 -6.94 9.29
CA ALA A 4 15.76 -5.60 9.54
C ALA A 4 14.62 -5.27 8.54
N GLU A 5 14.82 -5.60 7.27
CA GLU A 5 13.80 -5.49 6.23
C GLU A 5 12.61 -6.42 6.51
N LEU A 6 12.84 -7.66 6.94
CA LEU A 6 11.76 -8.58 7.31
C LEU A 6 10.88 -8.01 8.43
N GLU A 7 11.47 -7.56 9.52
CA GLU A 7 10.75 -6.94 10.64
C GLU A 7 10.00 -5.68 10.19
N TYR A 8 10.62 -4.87 9.34
CA TYR A 8 10.00 -3.67 8.81
C TYR A 8 8.79 -3.98 7.92
N ARG A 9 8.86 -5.00 7.05
CA ARG A 9 7.70 -5.46 6.27
C ARG A 9 6.58 -5.99 7.15
N ALA A 10 6.91 -6.71 8.23
CA ALA A 10 5.93 -7.13 9.21
C ALA A 10 5.24 -5.92 9.89
N LEU A 11 6.01 -4.90 10.29
CA LEU A 11 5.45 -3.67 10.86
C LEU A 11 4.56 -2.93 9.85
N LEU A 12 5.01 -2.77 8.59
CA LEU A 12 4.19 -2.17 7.54
C LEU A 12 2.88 -2.93 7.34
N SER A 13 2.89 -4.27 7.39
CA SER A 13 1.67 -5.05 7.25
C SER A 13 0.63 -4.75 8.34
N LEU A 14 1.07 -4.49 9.58
CA LEU A 14 0.19 -4.09 10.68
C LEU A 14 -0.43 -2.71 10.44
N ILE A 15 0.39 -1.75 10.01
CA ILE A 15 -0.05 -0.39 9.66
C ILE A 15 -1.09 -0.46 8.54
N TYR A 16 -0.78 -1.20 7.48
CA TYR A 16 -1.64 -1.28 6.31
C TYR A 16 -2.92 -2.09 6.52
N ALA A 17 -2.90 -3.07 7.43
CA ALA A 17 -4.12 -3.76 7.84
C ALA A 17 -5.14 -2.80 8.48
N GLU A 18 -4.72 -1.70 9.10
CA GLU A 18 -5.63 -0.64 9.60
C GLU A 18 -6.30 0.12 8.46
N ALA A 19 -5.54 0.45 7.39
CA ALA A 19 -6.08 1.13 6.21
C ALA A 19 -7.13 0.31 5.43
N ALA A 20 -7.15 -1.00 5.64
CA ALA A 20 -8.08 -1.95 5.03
C ALA A 20 -9.08 -2.56 6.05
N ALA A 21 -9.16 -2.05 7.28
CA ALA A 21 -9.91 -2.70 8.36
C ALA A 21 -11.43 -2.73 8.13
N ASP A 22 -11.97 -1.75 7.43
CA ASP A 22 -13.39 -1.61 7.04
C ASP A 22 -13.74 -2.37 5.76
N LEU A 23 -12.77 -2.96 5.07
CA LEU A 23 -13.00 -3.71 3.82
C LEU A 23 -13.30 -5.17 4.13
N ASP A 24 -14.30 -5.77 3.47
CA ASP A 24 -14.73 -7.15 3.73
C ASP A 24 -14.15 -8.18 2.76
N ASP A 25 -13.94 -7.80 1.49
CA ASP A 25 -13.30 -8.61 0.45
C ASP A 25 -12.12 -7.83 -0.13
N VAL A 26 -10.89 -8.34 0.06
CA VAL A 26 -9.65 -7.65 -0.30
C VAL A 26 -8.77 -8.57 -1.15
N SER A 27 -8.42 -8.10 -2.34
CA SER A 27 -7.40 -8.75 -3.18
C SER A 27 -6.04 -8.12 -2.95
N VAL A 28 -5.10 -8.87 -2.36
CA VAL A 28 -3.71 -8.43 -2.18
C VAL A 28 -2.94 -8.72 -3.46
N VAL A 29 -2.65 -7.66 -4.22
CA VAL A 29 -1.93 -7.70 -5.49
C VAL A 29 -0.49 -7.28 -5.24
N TYR A 30 0.49 -8.10 -5.62
CA TYR A 30 1.88 -7.83 -5.25
C TYR A 30 2.86 -7.98 -6.40
N GLU A 31 3.98 -7.26 -6.32
CA GLU A 31 5.13 -7.47 -7.21
C GLU A 31 5.92 -8.71 -6.79
N ASP A 32 6.43 -9.48 -7.75
CA ASP A 32 7.14 -10.76 -7.51
C ASP A 32 8.58 -10.55 -7.02
N THR A 33 8.71 -9.83 -5.90
CA THR A 33 9.97 -9.62 -5.17
C THR A 33 9.86 -10.18 -3.75
N PRO A 34 10.95 -10.67 -3.14
CA PRO A 34 10.90 -11.22 -1.78
C PRO A 34 10.32 -10.24 -0.75
N SER A 35 10.58 -8.95 -0.93
CA SER A 35 10.12 -7.87 -0.06
C SER A 35 8.60 -7.64 -0.16
N CYS A 36 8.08 -7.57 -1.38
CA CYS A 36 6.64 -7.40 -1.63
C CYS A 36 5.86 -8.67 -1.25
N ILE A 37 6.38 -9.86 -1.53
CA ILE A 37 5.79 -11.14 -1.12
C ILE A 37 5.69 -11.22 0.41
N SER A 38 6.72 -10.81 1.14
CA SER A 38 6.74 -10.79 2.60
C SER A 38 5.63 -9.90 3.18
N LEU A 39 5.56 -8.66 2.70
CA LEU A 39 4.52 -7.71 3.11
C LEU A 39 3.11 -8.21 2.73
N ALA A 40 2.92 -8.69 1.50
CA ALA A 40 1.64 -9.21 1.01
C ALA A 40 1.17 -10.42 1.84
N SER A 41 2.08 -11.35 2.15
CA SER A 41 1.76 -12.55 2.93
C SER A 41 1.36 -12.19 4.37
N ALA A 42 2.12 -11.32 5.03
CA ALA A 42 1.82 -10.87 6.39
C ALA A 42 0.49 -10.11 6.44
N LEU A 43 0.24 -9.22 5.46
CA LEU A 43 -1.01 -8.48 5.36
C LEU A 43 -2.21 -9.42 5.13
N ALA A 44 -2.07 -10.38 4.21
CA ALA A 44 -3.13 -11.35 3.92
C ALA A 44 -3.49 -12.16 5.17
N ALA A 45 -2.49 -12.65 5.91
CA ALA A 45 -2.70 -13.39 7.15
C ALA A 45 -3.40 -12.53 8.22
N LEU A 46 -3.01 -11.26 8.38
CA LEU A 46 -3.64 -10.33 9.34
C LEU A 46 -5.10 -10.05 8.99
N LEU A 47 -5.42 -9.84 7.72
CA LEU A 47 -6.78 -9.60 7.26
C LEU A 47 -7.65 -10.86 7.44
N MET A 48 -7.13 -12.05 7.10
CA MET A 48 -7.82 -13.32 7.35
C MET A 48 -8.10 -13.53 8.85
N ALA A 49 -7.12 -13.23 9.72
CA ALA A 49 -7.29 -13.32 11.18
C ALA A 49 -8.36 -12.35 11.71
N ARG A 50 -8.66 -11.27 10.99
CA ARG A 50 -9.74 -10.32 11.27
C ARG A 50 -11.08 -10.72 10.62
N GLY A 51 -11.18 -11.93 10.08
CA GLY A 51 -12.40 -12.47 9.47
C GLY A 51 -12.69 -11.92 8.06
N LYS A 52 -11.72 -11.29 7.40
CA LYS A 52 -11.90 -10.76 6.05
C LYS A 52 -11.75 -11.85 5.00
N LYS A 53 -12.48 -11.72 3.89
CA LYS A 53 -12.24 -12.55 2.70
C LYS A 53 -11.04 -11.99 1.95
N VAL A 54 -10.03 -12.82 1.77
CA VAL A 54 -8.75 -12.38 1.19
C VAL A 54 -8.35 -13.32 0.07
N SER A 55 -7.96 -12.74 -1.06
CA SER A 55 -7.18 -13.42 -2.09
C SER A 55 -5.83 -12.72 -2.24
N ALA A 56 -4.81 -13.45 -2.71
CA ALA A 56 -3.51 -12.87 -2.99
C ALA A 56 -2.98 -13.41 -4.32
N ALA A 57 -2.48 -12.53 -5.18
CA ALA A 57 -1.93 -12.90 -6.47
C ALA A 57 -0.80 -11.93 -6.87
N PRO A 58 0.22 -12.41 -7.60
CA PRO A 58 1.17 -11.50 -8.22
C PRO A 58 0.44 -10.63 -9.26
N ALA A 59 0.90 -9.40 -9.44
CA ALA A 59 0.28 -8.41 -10.34
C ALA A 59 0.11 -8.94 -11.77
N SER A 60 1.06 -9.75 -12.25
CA SER A 60 1.02 -10.39 -13.57
C SER A 60 -0.06 -11.46 -13.74
N ARG A 61 -0.73 -11.87 -12.65
CA ARG A 61 -1.80 -12.90 -12.64
C ARG A 61 -3.13 -12.35 -12.13
N LEU A 62 -3.31 -11.03 -12.10
CA LEU A 62 -4.61 -10.46 -11.79
C LEU A 62 -5.52 -10.56 -13.04
N GLU A 63 -6.39 -11.57 -13.06
CA GLU A 63 -7.17 -11.95 -14.26
C GLU A 63 -8.46 -11.15 -14.46
N GLY A 64 -8.85 -10.27 -13.53
CA GLY A 64 -10.08 -9.50 -13.70
C GLY A 64 -10.39 -8.48 -12.61
N PRO A 65 -11.55 -7.80 -12.75
CA PRO A 65 -11.93 -6.74 -11.84
C PRO A 65 -12.20 -7.21 -10.41
N VAL A 66 -11.71 -6.46 -9.43
CA VAL A 66 -11.88 -6.72 -8.00
C VAL A 66 -12.56 -5.53 -7.32
N ASP A 67 -13.34 -5.80 -6.28
CA ASP A 67 -14.06 -4.72 -5.57
C ASP A 67 -13.10 -3.84 -4.78
N SER A 68 -12.17 -4.45 -4.04
CA SER A 68 -11.12 -3.73 -3.34
C SER A 68 -9.78 -4.47 -3.48
N ALA A 69 -8.71 -3.69 -3.62
CA ALA A 69 -7.37 -4.23 -3.76
C ALA A 69 -6.40 -3.55 -2.80
N PHE A 70 -5.45 -4.32 -2.29
CA PHE A 70 -4.24 -3.79 -1.70
C PHE A 70 -3.09 -4.03 -2.67
N ILE A 71 -2.46 -2.96 -3.16
CA ILE A 71 -1.38 -3.03 -4.17
C ILE A 71 -0.03 -2.86 -3.48
N VAL A 72 0.71 -3.97 -3.36
CA VAL A 72 2.04 -4.07 -2.75
C VAL A 72 3.11 -4.05 -3.84
N MET A 73 3.54 -2.85 -4.22
CA MET A 73 4.60 -2.67 -5.23
C MET A 73 5.65 -1.66 -4.76
N GLY A 74 6.89 -1.85 -5.18
CA GLY A 74 8.03 -1.03 -4.78
C GLY A 74 9.35 -1.82 -4.76
N PRO A 75 10.50 -1.16 -4.55
CA PRO A 75 10.65 0.27 -4.23
C PRO A 75 10.36 1.18 -5.44
N TYR A 76 10.31 2.50 -5.18
CA TYR A 76 10.19 3.52 -6.22
C TYR A 76 11.33 3.39 -7.23
N ARG A 77 10.99 3.34 -8.52
CA ARG A 77 11.90 3.16 -9.66
C ARG A 77 11.15 3.40 -10.97
N ASP A 78 11.90 3.54 -12.07
CA ASP A 78 11.35 3.66 -13.42
C ASP A 78 10.39 2.49 -13.75
N GLY A 79 9.24 2.83 -14.33
CA GLY A 79 8.19 1.87 -14.70
C GLY A 79 7.28 1.42 -13.55
N LEU A 80 7.53 1.82 -12.28
CA LEU A 80 6.60 1.52 -11.18
C LEU A 80 5.25 2.20 -11.40
N ALA A 81 5.25 3.45 -11.85
CA ALA A 81 4.03 4.21 -12.13
C ALA A 81 3.13 3.48 -13.15
N ASP A 82 3.70 3.06 -14.29
CA ASP A 82 3.00 2.31 -15.33
C ASP A 82 2.48 0.97 -14.82
N ALA A 83 3.28 0.26 -14.02
CA ALA A 83 2.89 -1.01 -13.45
C ALA A 83 1.67 -0.86 -12.52
N VAL A 84 1.65 0.16 -11.66
CA VAL A 84 0.51 0.46 -10.78
C VAL A 84 -0.70 0.95 -11.59
N ALA A 85 -0.47 1.81 -12.58
CA ALA A 85 -1.51 2.33 -13.48
C ALA A 85 -2.19 1.22 -14.29
N SER A 86 -1.49 0.13 -14.61
CA SER A 86 -2.08 -1.04 -15.28
C SER A 86 -3.07 -1.82 -14.40
N ILE A 87 -2.94 -1.72 -13.06
CA ILE A 87 -3.76 -2.44 -12.09
C ILE A 87 -4.95 -1.60 -11.61
N LEU A 88 -4.78 -0.29 -11.42
CA LEU A 88 -5.83 0.60 -10.90
C LEU A 88 -7.18 0.53 -11.64
N PRO A 89 -7.25 0.36 -12.98
CA PRO A 89 -8.52 0.18 -13.71
C PRO A 89 -9.28 -1.08 -13.31
N LEU A 90 -8.59 -2.11 -12.81
CA LEU A 90 -9.20 -3.36 -12.37
C LEU A 90 -9.82 -3.24 -10.97
N VAL A 91 -9.53 -2.17 -10.22
CA VAL A 91 -10.07 -1.94 -8.88
C VAL A 91 -11.31 -1.05 -8.95
N LYS A 92 -12.46 -1.58 -8.51
CA LYS A 92 -13.76 -0.91 -8.67
C LYS A 92 -14.06 0.14 -7.61
N LYS A 93 -13.78 -0.15 -6.33
CA LYS A 93 -14.24 0.70 -5.20
C LYS A 93 -13.11 1.28 -4.39
N VAL A 94 -12.22 0.46 -3.86
CA VAL A 94 -11.15 0.92 -2.94
C VAL A 94 -9.81 0.30 -3.34
N ALA A 95 -8.82 1.15 -3.61
CA ALA A 95 -7.43 0.75 -3.79
C ALA A 95 -6.60 1.26 -2.62
N VAL A 96 -6.01 0.35 -1.85
CA VAL A 96 -5.01 0.70 -0.83
C VAL A 96 -3.63 0.51 -1.45
N LEU A 97 -2.84 1.56 -1.53
CA LEU A 97 -1.53 1.56 -2.17
C LEU A 97 -0.44 1.55 -1.12
N HIS A 98 0.55 0.67 -1.31
CA HIS A 98 1.83 0.79 -0.66
C HIS A 98 2.48 2.14 -1.03
N THR A 99 3.12 2.82 -0.08
CA THR A 99 3.59 4.21 -0.20
C THR A 99 4.37 4.48 -1.49
N PRO A 100 5.35 3.65 -1.90
CA PRO A 100 6.07 3.88 -3.16
C PRO A 100 5.17 3.79 -4.39
N ALA A 101 4.19 2.89 -4.38
CA ALA A 101 3.23 2.74 -5.47
C ALA A 101 2.31 3.96 -5.59
N TYR A 102 1.88 4.54 -4.47
CA TYR A 102 1.10 5.77 -4.46
C TYR A 102 1.90 6.93 -5.07
N PHE A 103 3.11 7.19 -4.57
CA PHE A 103 3.90 8.33 -5.05
C PHE A 103 4.29 8.19 -6.52
N ALA A 104 4.58 6.98 -6.99
CA ALA A 104 4.88 6.76 -8.41
C ALA A 104 3.68 7.07 -9.31
N VAL A 105 2.47 6.65 -8.94
CA VAL A 105 1.29 6.83 -9.80
C VAL A 105 0.68 8.24 -9.69
N GLU A 106 0.87 8.94 -8.57
CA GLU A 106 0.40 10.33 -8.37
C GLU A 106 1.09 11.32 -9.32
N GLU A 107 2.30 11.02 -9.77
CA GLU A 107 3.08 11.86 -10.69
C GLU A 107 2.61 11.79 -12.14
N LEU A 108 1.70 10.87 -12.48
CA LEU A 108 1.16 10.75 -13.83
C LEU A 108 0.09 11.82 -14.10
N ASP A 109 0.17 12.45 -15.28
CA ASP A 109 -0.81 13.45 -15.74
C ASP A 109 -2.26 12.92 -15.75
N ASP A 110 -2.44 11.61 -15.98
CA ASP A 110 -3.74 10.95 -16.04
C ASP A 110 -4.19 10.34 -14.70
N PHE A 111 -3.42 10.51 -13.62
CA PHE A 111 -3.78 10.03 -12.29
C PHE A 111 -5.22 10.38 -11.85
N PRO A 112 -5.74 11.61 -12.05
CA PRO A 112 -7.13 11.92 -11.72
C PRO A 112 -8.14 11.02 -12.43
N LYS A 113 -7.86 10.62 -13.68
CA LYS A 113 -8.72 9.70 -14.45
C LYS A 113 -8.58 8.26 -13.96
N LEU A 114 -7.36 7.83 -13.64
CA LEU A 114 -7.09 6.48 -13.14
C LEU A 114 -7.84 6.17 -11.83
N VAL A 115 -8.03 7.19 -11.00
CA VAL A 115 -8.68 7.08 -9.68
C VAL A 115 -10.09 7.66 -9.63
N GLU A 116 -10.66 8.04 -10.78
CA GLU A 116 -12.03 8.52 -10.84
C GLU A 116 -13.03 7.42 -10.44
N GLY A 117 -14.04 7.79 -9.66
CA GLY A 117 -15.08 6.87 -9.20
C GLY A 117 -14.66 5.85 -8.14
N LYS A 118 -13.41 5.88 -7.67
CA LYS A 118 -12.90 5.01 -6.61
C LYS A 118 -12.20 5.79 -5.50
N GLU A 119 -12.02 5.13 -4.37
CA GLU A 119 -11.27 5.65 -3.24
C GLU A 119 -9.85 5.07 -3.24
N VAL A 120 -8.84 5.92 -3.18
CA VAL A 120 -7.45 5.52 -3.01
C VAL A 120 -7.00 5.82 -1.59
N ARG A 121 -6.34 4.86 -0.94
CA ARG A 121 -5.81 5.02 0.42
C ARG A 121 -4.33 4.72 0.46
N TYR A 122 -3.59 5.40 1.32
CA TYR A 122 -2.20 5.06 1.59
C TYR A 122 -1.81 5.55 2.99
N ALA A 123 -0.70 5.03 3.48
CA ALA A 123 -0.09 5.45 4.73
C ALA A 123 1.30 6.03 4.44
N VAL A 124 1.66 7.10 5.13
CA VAL A 124 2.98 7.74 4.99
C VAL A 124 3.46 8.22 6.36
N ARG A 125 4.78 8.21 6.56
CA ARG A 125 5.43 8.78 7.73
C ARG A 125 6.04 10.12 7.36
N GLU A 126 5.33 11.20 7.63
CA GLU A 126 5.82 12.58 7.41
C GLU A 126 6.63 13.09 8.60
N GLU A 127 6.23 12.70 9.81
CA GLU A 127 6.93 13.03 11.05
C GLU A 127 7.60 11.79 11.66
N PRO A 128 8.76 11.94 12.32
CA PRO A 128 9.38 10.86 13.07
C PRO A 128 8.43 10.32 14.16
N GLY A 129 8.01 9.06 14.03
CA GLY A 129 7.17 8.39 15.03
C GLY A 129 5.67 8.49 14.80
N GLU A 130 5.20 9.08 13.70
CA GLU A 130 3.77 9.15 13.38
C GLU A 130 3.49 8.71 11.94
N ILE A 131 2.47 7.87 11.77
CA ILE A 131 1.95 7.47 10.47
C ILE A 131 0.65 8.22 10.23
N THR A 132 0.58 8.94 9.10
CA THR A 132 -0.64 9.58 8.61
C THR A 132 -1.28 8.68 7.56
N PHE A 133 -2.59 8.46 7.68
CA PHE A 133 -3.39 7.77 6.69
C PHE A 133 -4.16 8.79 5.87
N TYR A 134 -4.03 8.66 4.55
CA TYR A 134 -4.71 9.51 3.60
C TYR A 134 -5.75 8.75 2.80
N LYS A 135 -6.79 9.48 2.42
CA LYS A 135 -7.79 9.11 1.44
C LYS A 135 -7.75 10.12 0.29
N VAL A 136 -7.76 9.59 -0.92
CA VAL A 136 -7.73 10.32 -2.17
C VAL A 136 -8.95 9.94 -2.99
N ARG A 137 -9.62 10.94 -3.56
CA ARG A 137 -10.73 10.76 -4.51
C ARG A 137 -10.54 11.71 -5.67
N ALA A 138 -10.93 11.30 -6.87
CA ALA A 138 -10.98 12.18 -8.02
C ALA A 138 -12.42 12.40 -8.50
N SER A 139 -12.71 13.63 -8.91
CA SER A 139 -13.98 14.04 -9.50
C SER A 139 -13.76 15.19 -10.47
N GLY A 140 -14.27 15.06 -11.71
CA GLY A 140 -14.19 16.15 -12.69
C GLY A 140 -12.76 16.55 -13.03
N GLY A 141 -11.85 15.57 -13.08
CA GLY A 141 -10.42 15.79 -13.38
C GLY A 141 -9.59 16.42 -12.26
N ARG A 142 -10.15 16.58 -11.05
CA ARG A 142 -9.42 17.08 -9.87
C ARG A 142 -9.28 16.00 -8.83
N VAL A 143 -8.14 15.99 -8.14
CA VAL A 143 -7.83 15.08 -7.04
C VAL A 143 -7.98 15.83 -5.73
N GLU A 144 -8.72 15.24 -4.80
CA GLU A 144 -8.85 15.70 -3.42
C GLU A 144 -8.19 14.69 -2.49
N LYS A 145 -7.23 15.18 -1.69
CA LYS A 145 -6.55 14.42 -0.64
C LYS A 145 -7.05 14.87 0.72
N SER A 146 -7.40 13.91 1.56
CA SER A 146 -7.90 14.14 2.93
C SER A 146 -7.19 13.22 3.91
N GLU A 147 -6.73 13.77 5.03
CA GLU A 147 -6.27 12.98 6.17
C GLU A 147 -7.48 12.28 6.82
N ILE A 148 -7.36 10.99 7.09
CA ILE A 148 -8.44 10.20 7.70
C ILE A 148 -8.08 9.65 9.08
N ALA A 149 -6.80 9.48 9.37
CA ALA A 149 -6.33 9.03 10.69
C ALA A 149 -4.83 9.31 10.87
N LYS A 150 -4.41 9.31 12.13
CA LYS A 150 -3.00 9.32 12.54
C LYS A 150 -2.76 8.21 13.56
N ARG A 151 -1.61 7.56 13.46
CA ARG A 151 -1.15 6.54 14.41
C ARG A 151 0.26 6.87 14.88
N ARG A 152 0.43 6.97 16.19
CA ARG A 152 1.75 7.05 16.81
C ARG A 152 2.41 5.68 16.86
N LEU A 153 3.67 5.63 16.44
CA LEU A 153 4.51 4.45 16.60
C LEU A 153 4.88 4.29 18.07
N THR A 154 4.80 3.06 18.56
CA THR A 154 5.35 2.70 19.86
C THR A 154 6.87 2.78 19.86
N ALA A 155 7.49 2.73 21.04
CA ALA A 155 8.94 2.67 21.16
C ALA A 155 9.53 1.42 20.48
N ALA A 156 8.81 0.30 20.47
CA ALA A 156 9.24 -0.93 19.80
C ALA A 156 9.21 -0.79 18.28
N GLU A 157 8.12 -0.25 17.74
CA GLU A 157 7.97 -0.01 16.30
C GLU A 157 8.98 1.01 15.80
N SER A 158 9.19 2.09 16.54
CA SER A 158 10.22 3.09 16.24
C SER A 158 11.63 2.49 16.18
N ARG A 159 11.94 1.47 17.02
CA ARG A 159 13.22 0.75 16.93
C ARG A 159 13.33 -0.07 15.65
N ILE A 160 12.26 -0.72 15.21
CA ILE A 160 12.24 -1.48 13.95
C ILE A 160 12.50 -0.54 12.77
N VAL A 161 11.80 0.61 12.71
CA VAL A 161 12.00 1.62 11.66
C VAL A 161 13.46 2.06 11.61
N ARG A 162 14.04 2.48 12.75
CA ARG A 162 15.44 2.92 12.80
C ARG A 162 16.45 1.85 12.39
N ARG A 163 16.19 0.58 12.74
CA ARG A 163 17.06 -0.53 12.33
C ARG A 163 17.05 -0.72 10.81
N TYR A 164 15.87 -0.66 10.20
CA TYR A 164 15.74 -0.74 8.74
C TYR A 164 16.41 0.46 8.07
N GLU A 165 16.14 1.69 8.51
CA GLU A 165 16.77 2.89 7.95
C GLU A 165 18.30 2.87 8.04
N ALA A 166 18.86 2.28 9.10
CA ALA A 166 20.31 2.11 9.23
C ALA A 166 20.88 0.98 8.36
N SER A 167 20.06 0.02 7.91
CA SER A 167 20.49 -1.09 7.05
C SER A 167 20.37 -0.79 5.56
N VAL A 168 19.55 0.20 5.18
CA VAL A 168 19.51 0.73 3.82
C VAL A 168 20.50 1.89 3.73
N GLU A 169 21.67 1.68 3.12
CA GLU A 169 22.65 2.76 2.90
C GLU A 169 21.96 3.97 2.22
N PRO A 170 22.26 5.22 2.63
CA PRO A 170 21.83 6.37 1.86
C PRO A 170 22.55 6.33 0.50
N PRO A 171 21.89 6.73 -0.59
CA PRO A 171 22.53 6.87 -1.91
C PRO A 171 23.70 7.86 -1.88
#